data_AF-B8GFS2-F1
#
_entry.id   AF-B8GFS2-F1
#
_cell.length_a   1.000
_cell.length_b   1.000
_cell.length_c   1.000
_cell.angle_alpha   90.00
_cell.angle_beta   90.00
_cell.angle_gamma   90.00
#
_symmetry.space_group_name_H-M   'P 1'
#
loop_
_entity.id
_entity.type
_entity.pdbx_description
1 polymer ?
#
loop_
_entity_poly.entity_id
_entity_poly.type
_entity_poly.pdbx_seq_one_letter_code
_entity_poly.pdbx_strand_id
1 'polypeptide(L)'
;MIASVLTVLLAFVVAVVIYYFLKKSLTLLINSIVGIIVLYGLNYFDVFTPAIPIDVASVLVCAFGGLPGLLIVVILHLAGITI
;
A
#
# COMPACT_ATOMS: atom_id res chain seq x y z
N MET A 1 2.13 -38.76 4.91
CA MET A 1 2.20 -38.59 3.43
C MET A 1 1.32 -37.45 2.92
N ILE A 2 0.08 -37.27 3.40
CA ILE A 2 -0.79 -36.15 2.97
C ILE A 2 -0.29 -34.77 3.44
N ALA A 3 0.21 -34.67 4.69
CA ALA A 3 0.66 -33.42 5.28
C ALA A 3 1.88 -32.82 4.57
N SER A 4 2.82 -33.68 4.14
CA SER A 4 4.01 -33.28 3.38
C SER A 4 3.67 -32.76 1.97
N VAL A 5 2.60 -33.27 1.35
CA VAL A 5 2.14 -32.76 0.05
C VAL A 5 1.46 -31.40 0.23
N LEU A 6 0.68 -31.22 1.31
CA LEU A 6 0.01 -29.97 1.62
C LEU A 6 1.01 -28.84 1.96
N THR A 7 2.09 -29.14 2.69
CA THR A 7 3.12 -28.15 3.01
C THR A 7 3.90 -27.70 1.77
N VAL A 8 4.21 -28.61 0.85
CA VAL A 8 4.87 -28.26 -0.43
C VAL A 8 3.95 -27.41 -1.30
N LEU A 9 2.65 -27.73 -1.35
CA LEU A 9 1.67 -26.93 -2.09
C LEU A 9 1.55 -25.51 -1.51
N LEU A 10 1.49 -25.38 -0.18
CA LEU A 10 1.43 -24.08 0.48
C LEU A 10 2.71 -23.26 0.23
N ALA A 11 3.88 -23.89 0.34
CA ALA A 11 5.15 -23.24 0.04
C ALA A 11 5.22 -22.75 -1.41
N PHE A 12 4.70 -23.54 -2.36
CA PHE A 12 4.62 -23.15 -3.77
C PHE A 12 3.70 -21.94 -3.98
N VAL A 13 2.53 -21.91 -3.34
CA VAL A 13 1.61 -20.76 -3.39
C VAL A 13 2.30 -19.50 -2.86
N VAL A 14 2.97 -19.58 -1.72
CA VAL A 14 3.71 -18.45 -1.14
C VAL A 14 4.83 -17.99 -2.09
N ALA A 15 5.60 -18.91 -2.67
CA ALA A 15 6.65 -18.58 -3.63
C ALA A 15 6.10 -17.89 -4.90
N VAL A 16 4.96 -18.34 -5.43
CA VAL A 16 4.31 -17.72 -6.59
C VAL A 16 3.82 -16.31 -6.25
N VAL A 17 3.21 -16.11 -5.08
CA VAL A 17 2.78 -14.78 -4.62
C VAL A 17 3.97 -13.84 -4.48
N ILE A 18 5.04 -14.29 -3.84
CA ILE A 18 6.28 -13.53 -3.69
C ILE A 18 6.89 -13.19 -5.05
N TYR A 19 7.00 -14.16 -5.98
CA TYR A 19 7.53 -13.94 -7.33
C TYR A 19 6.70 -12.92 -8.13
N TYR A 20 5.36 -12.98 -8.02
CA TYR A 20 4.48 -12.03 -8.67
C TYR A 20 4.66 -10.61 -8.11
N PHE A 21 4.78 -10.48 -6.78
CA PHE A 21 5.10 -9.20 -6.12
C PHE A 21 6.47 -8.66 -6.52
N LEU A 22 7.50 -9.51 -6.58
CA LEU A 22 8.85 -9.15 -7.03
C LEU A 22 8.87 -8.68 -8.49
N LYS A 23 8.14 -9.36 -9.38
CA LYS A 23 8.08 -9.00 -10.81
C LYS A 23 7.41 -7.63 -11.04
N LYS A 24 6.48 -7.25 -10.16
CA LYS A 24 5.81 -5.94 -10.17
C LYS A 24 6.50 -4.90 -9.26
N SER A 25 7.59 -5.26 -8.59
CA SER A 25 8.27 -4.43 -7.59
C SER A 25 8.72 -3.08 -8.15
N LEU A 26 9.20 -3.04 -9.41
CA LEU A 26 9.57 -1.77 -10.06
C LEU A 26 8.36 -0.84 -10.29
N THR A 27 7.22 -1.42 -10.65
CA THR A 27 5.97 -0.66 -10.78
C THR A 27 5.49 -0.18 -9.41
N LEU A 28 5.60 -1.03 -8.38
CA LEU A 28 5.28 -0.69 -6.99
C LEU A 28 6.17 0.44 -6.44
N LEU A 29 7.46 0.44 -6.78
CA LEU A 29 8.41 1.46 -6.34
C LEU A 29 8.09 2.84 -6.94
N ILE A 30 7.82 2.91 -8.24
CA ILE A 30 7.41 4.17 -8.87
C ILE A 30 6.08 4.63 -8.28
N ASN A 31 5.14 3.70 -8.10
CA ASN A 31 3.83 4.01 -7.57
C ASN A 31 3.85 4.45 -6.10
N SER A 32 4.82 3.94 -5.33
CA SER A 32 5.15 4.35 -3.95
C SER A 32 5.58 5.80 -3.89
N ILE A 33 6.54 6.20 -4.74
CA ILE A 33 7.02 7.57 -4.82
C ILE A 33 5.88 8.51 -5.24
N VAL A 34 5.11 8.14 -6.27
CA VAL A 34 3.97 8.95 -6.72
C VAL A 34 2.91 9.06 -5.63
N GLY A 35 2.59 7.98 -4.92
CA GLY A 35 1.63 7.97 -3.81
C GLY A 35 2.02 8.94 -2.69
N ILE A 36 3.29 8.96 -2.29
CA ILE A 36 3.80 9.89 -1.27
C ILE A 36 3.74 11.34 -1.78
N ILE A 37 4.18 11.60 -3.01
CA ILE A 37 4.15 12.95 -3.60
C ILE A 37 2.71 13.48 -3.65
N VAL A 38 1.75 12.64 -4.05
CA VAL A 38 0.35 13.04 -4.13
C VAL A 38 -0.24 13.26 -2.74
N LEU A 39 0.12 12.45 -1.73
CA LEU A 39 -0.34 12.67 -0.34
C LEU A 39 0.12 14.03 0.20
N TYR A 40 1.40 14.36 0.01
CA TYR A 40 1.94 15.67 0.36
C TYR A 40 1.31 16.79 -0.47
N GLY A 41 1.06 16.57 -1.76
CA GLY A 41 0.39 17.53 -2.63
C GLY A 41 -1.05 17.82 -2.17
N LEU A 42 -1.84 16.79 -1.87
CA LEU A 42 -3.21 16.93 -1.38
C LEU A 42 -3.29 17.73 -0.07
N ASN A 43 -2.31 17.57 0.82
CA ASN A 43 -2.20 18.35 2.04
C ASN A 43 -1.74 19.80 1.75
N TYR A 44 -0.73 19.99 0.90
CA TYR A 44 -0.22 21.32 0.51
C TYR A 44 -1.28 22.21 -0.19
N PHE A 45 -2.14 21.61 -0.99
CA PHE A 45 -3.23 22.30 -1.69
C PHE A 45 -4.53 22.39 -0.86
N ASP A 46 -4.53 21.94 0.42
CA ASP A 46 -5.71 21.91 1.30
C ASP A 46 -6.95 21.28 0.62
N VAL A 47 -6.74 20.23 -0.18
CA VAL A 47 -7.79 19.62 -1.02
C VAL A 47 -8.89 18.97 -0.15
N PHE A 48 -8.52 18.52 1.05
CA PHE A 48 -9.45 17.96 2.04
C PHE A 48 -9.48 18.84 3.29
N THR A 49 -10.67 19.10 3.80
CA THR A 49 -10.88 19.81 5.08
C THR A 49 -11.69 18.92 6.02
N PRO A 50 -11.14 18.50 7.18
CA PRO A 50 -9.78 18.73 7.68
C PRO A 50 -8.72 18.06 6.78
N ALA A 51 -7.48 18.57 6.80
CA ALA A 51 -6.37 18.01 6.03
C ALA A 51 -6.09 16.56 6.45
N ILE A 52 -5.62 15.74 5.50
CA ILE A 52 -5.21 14.36 5.78
C ILE A 52 -3.99 14.40 6.70
N PRO A 53 -4.05 13.81 7.92
CA PRO A 53 -2.91 13.80 8.82
C PRO A 53 -1.76 13.00 8.22
N ILE A 54 -0.61 13.67 8.09
CA ILE A 54 0.63 13.03 7.63
C ILE A 54 1.32 12.46 8.86
N ASP A 55 0.97 11.22 9.21
CA ASP A 55 1.64 10.45 10.24
C ASP A 55 2.52 9.35 9.61
N VAL A 56 3.43 8.79 10.41
CA VAL A 56 4.32 7.70 10.01
C VAL A 56 3.52 6.53 9.42
N ALA A 57 2.33 6.26 9.95
CA ALA A 57 1.45 5.21 9.44
C ALA A 57 0.91 5.52 8.03
N SER A 58 0.41 6.72 7.77
CA SER A 58 -0.14 7.09 6.45
C SER A 58 0.97 7.14 5.38
N VAL A 59 2.17 7.59 5.74
CA VAL A 59 3.36 7.52 4.88
C VAL A 59 3.78 6.07 4.61
N LEU A 60 3.75 5.18 5.60
CA LEU A 60 4.07 3.75 5.40
C LEU A 60 3.06 3.08 4.46
N VAL A 61 1.77 3.34 4.64
CA VAL A 61 0.72 2.75 3.80
C VAL A 61 0.87 3.21 2.35
N CYS A 62 1.18 4.49 2.11
CA CYS A 62 1.51 4.99 0.78
C CYS A 62 2.85 4.43 0.25
N ALA A 63 3.85 4.23 1.12
CA ALA A 63 5.15 3.70 0.72
C ALA A 63 5.07 2.23 0.29
N PHE A 64 4.27 1.41 0.98
CA PHE A 64 4.07 0.00 0.64
C PHE A 64 3.00 -0.21 -0.43
N GLY A 65 1.96 0.62 -0.44
CA GLY A 65 0.80 0.48 -1.32
C GLY A 65 0.84 1.31 -2.59
N GLY A 66 1.67 2.36 -2.67
CA GLY A 66 1.69 3.33 -3.77
C GLY A 66 0.39 4.12 -3.93
N LEU A 67 -0.01 4.42 -5.17
CA LEU A 67 -1.34 4.98 -5.46
C LEU A 67 -2.51 4.21 -4.81
N PRO A 68 -2.55 2.85 -4.84
CA PRO A 68 -3.53 2.09 -4.09
C PRO A 68 -3.52 2.40 -2.59
N GLY A 69 -2.31 2.54 -2.01
CA GLY A 69 -2.14 2.95 -0.62
C GLY A 69 -2.74 4.33 -0.34
N LEU A 70 -2.46 5.30 -1.21
CA LEU A 70 -3.06 6.64 -1.16
C LEU A 70 -4.58 6.58 -1.19
N LEU A 71 -5.17 5.82 -2.12
CA LEU A 71 -6.63 5.68 -2.21
C LEU A 71 -7.23 5.15 -0.90
N ILE A 72 -6.57 4.19 -0.25
CA ILE A 72 -7.02 3.66 1.05
C ILE A 72 -6.96 4.75 2.12
N VAL A 73 -5.86 5.51 2.20
CA VAL A 73 -5.73 6.62 3.17
C VAL A 73 -6.82 7.66 2.95
N VAL A 74 -7.10 8.04 1.69
CA VAL A 74 -8.15 9.00 1.34
C VAL A 74 -9.53 8.47 1.73
N ILE A 75 -9.83 7.20 1.49
CA ILE A 75 -11.11 6.59 1.87
C ILE A 75 -11.27 6.55 3.40
N LEU A 76 -10.22 6.17 4.13
CA LEU A 76 -10.21 6.17 5.60
C LEU A 76 -10.45 7.58 6.16
N HIS A 77 -9.78 8.57 5.59
CA HIS A 77 -9.96 9.98 5.94
C HIS A 77 -11.41 10.44 5.70
N LEU A 78 -12.01 10.09 4.56
CA LEU A 78 -13.41 10.37 4.27
C LEU A 78 -14.39 9.63 5.20
N ALA A 79 -14.01 8.46 5.70
CA ALA A 79 -14.77 7.73 6.72
C ALA A 79 -14.58 8.30 8.14
N GLY A 80 -13.77 9.34 8.32
CA GLY A 80 -13.46 9.95 9.62
C GLY A 80 -12.49 9.12 10.48
N ILE A 81 -11.88 8.08 9.90
CA ILE A 81 -10.89 7.23 10.57
C ILE A 81 -9.52 7.73 10.16
N THR A 82 -8.89 8.51 11.04
CA THR A 82 -7.52 8.96 10.85
C THR A 82 -6.55 7.87 11.31
N ILE A 83 -5.57 7.57 10.46
CA ILE A 83 -4.44 6.67 10.77
C ILE A 83 -3.14 7.44 10.77
#